data_AF-A0A3B9BXI3-F1
#
_entry.id   AF-A0A3B9BXI3-F1
#
_cell.length_a   1.000
_cell.length_b   1.000
_cell.length_c   1.000
_cell.angle_alpha   90.00
_cell.angle_beta   90.00
_cell.angle_gamma   90.00
#
_symmetry.space_group_name_H-M   'P 1'
#
loop_
_entity.id
_entity.type
_entity.pdbx_description
1 polymer ?
#
loop_
_entity_poly.entity_id
_entity_poly.type
_entity_poly.pdbx_seq_one_letter_code
_entity_poly.pdbx_strand_id
1 'polypeptide(L)'
;AHPIHTEVVANVKSRDEIFSFLFMILSLITAHRYFVDQKMKSLILSAVCFLSALLSKEYGATLIFLVPLSLFIFQQREFQISKLMRLFGAYFAVFVFYFLLRKNAVDVMGKSDLQDKELLNNPFLLAD
;
A
#
# COMPACT_ATOMS: atom_id res chain seq x y z
N ALA A 1 -36.89 -21.57 5.08
CA ALA A 1 -36.39 -20.62 6.09
C ALA A 1 -35.07 -20.06 5.60
N HIS A 2 -35.06 -18.81 5.10
CA HIS A 2 -33.84 -18.12 4.68
C HIS A 2 -33.31 -17.35 5.91
N PRO A 3 -32.07 -17.57 6.36
CA PRO A 3 -31.58 -16.97 7.59
C PRO A 3 -31.37 -15.47 7.41
N ILE A 4 -32.09 -14.67 8.21
CA ILE A 4 -31.98 -13.20 8.31
C ILE A 4 -30.66 -12.77 8.98
N HIS A 5 -29.93 -13.69 9.62
CA HIS A 5 -28.70 -13.40 10.36
C HIS A 5 -27.39 -13.68 9.61
N THR A 6 -27.42 -13.93 8.29
CA THR A 6 -26.18 -14.13 7.51
C THR A 6 -25.40 -12.83 7.29
N GLU A 7 -26.02 -11.66 7.48
CA GLU A 7 -25.36 -10.36 7.39
C GLU A 7 -24.25 -10.19 8.44
N VAL A 8 -24.44 -10.76 9.64
CA VAL A 8 -23.46 -10.69 10.74
C VAL A 8 -22.28 -11.64 10.51
N VAL A 9 -22.49 -12.76 9.81
CA VAL A 9 -21.44 -13.76 9.51
C VAL A 9 -20.70 -13.43 8.22
N ALA A 10 -21.36 -12.81 7.23
CA ALA A 10 -20.77 -12.40 5.97
C ALA A 10 -19.99 -11.08 6.06
N ASN A 11 -20.24 -10.27 7.10
CA ASN A 11 -19.44 -9.10 7.40
C ASN A 11 -18.12 -9.55 8.06
N VAL A 12 -17.19 -10.07 7.25
CA VAL A 12 -15.78 -10.20 7.65
C VAL A 12 -15.24 -8.78 7.79
N LYS A 13 -15.45 -8.20 8.97
CA LYS A 13 -14.88 -6.92 9.34
C LYS A 13 -13.36 -7.02 9.16
N SER A 14 -12.76 -5.97 8.59
CA SER A 14 -11.31 -5.89 8.34
C SER A 14 -10.75 -6.83 7.26
N ARG A 15 -11.55 -7.24 6.27
CA ARG A 15 -11.07 -7.99 5.09
C ARG A 15 -9.85 -7.34 4.41
N ASP A 16 -9.87 -6.02 4.29
CA ASP A 16 -8.80 -5.20 3.74
C ASP A 16 -7.50 -5.25 4.56
N GLU A 17 -7.60 -5.40 5.89
CA GLU A 17 -6.42 -5.61 6.75
C GLU A 17 -5.77 -6.98 6.52
N ILE A 18 -6.58 -8.04 6.36
CA ILE A 18 -6.08 -9.40 6.09
C ILE A 18 -5.33 -9.43 4.75
N PHE A 19 -5.90 -8.81 3.71
CA PHE A 19 -5.22 -8.72 2.41
C PHE A 19 -3.95 -7.88 2.48
N SER A 20 -3.98 -6.74 3.17
CA SER A 20 -2.78 -5.93 3.39
C SER A 20 -1.68 -6.74 4.07
N PHE A 21 -2.02 -7.51 5.11
CA PHE A 21 -1.07 -8.34 5.85
C PHE A 21 -0.48 -9.46 5.01
N LEU A 22 -1.33 -10.16 4.24
CA LEU A 22 -0.89 -11.20 3.31
C LEU A 22 0.12 -10.67 2.29
N PHE A 23 -0.20 -9.55 1.65
CA PHE A 23 0.69 -8.93 0.66
C PHE A 23 1.96 -8.39 1.31
N MET A 24 1.91 -7.92 2.56
CA MET A 24 3.10 -7.51 3.30
C MET A 24 4.08 -8.67 3.49
N ILE A 25 3.57 -9.82 3.94
CA ILE A 25 4.39 -11.03 4.09
C ILE A 25 4.96 -11.49 2.74
N LEU A 26 4.13 -11.50 1.69
CA LEU A 26 4.56 -11.94 0.38
C LEU A 26 5.64 -11.02 -0.21
N SER A 27 5.52 -9.71 0.02
CA SER A 27 6.53 -8.71 -0.35
C SER A 27 7.86 -8.96 0.36
N LEU A 28 7.83 -9.28 1.66
CA LEU A 28 9.03 -9.64 2.43
C LEU A 28 9.70 -10.91 1.90
N ILE A 29 8.94 -11.98 1.71
CA ILE A 29 9.48 -13.27 1.23
C ILE A 29 10.15 -13.08 -0.14
N THR A 30 9.49 -12.36 -1.04
CA THR A 30 10.01 -12.12 -2.39
C THR A 30 11.18 -11.14 -2.40
N ALA A 31 11.24 -10.19 -1.46
CA ALA A 31 12.40 -9.33 -1.25
C ALA A 31 13.63 -10.13 -0.80
N HIS A 32 13.49 -11.06 0.15
CA HIS A 32 14.59 -11.96 0.52
C HIS A 32 14.98 -12.86 -0.66
N ARG A 33 14.01 -13.40 -1.39
CA ARG A 33 14.28 -14.22 -2.58
C ARG A 33 15.02 -13.45 -3.67
N TYR A 34 14.78 -12.14 -3.80
CA TYR A 34 15.56 -11.30 -4.71
C TYR A 34 17.04 -11.20 -4.31
N PHE A 35 17.36 -11.21 -3.02
CA PHE A 35 18.76 -11.19 -2.57
C PHE A 35 19.51 -12.48 -2.89
N VAL A 36 18.82 -13.63 -2.82
CA VAL A 36 19.34 -14.97 -3.16
C VAL A 36 19.41 -15.18 -4.67
N ASP A 37 18.28 -15.07 -5.38
CA ASP A 37 18.19 -15.43 -6.81
C ASP A 37 18.71 -14.34 -7.74
N GLN A 38 18.73 -13.07 -7.31
CA GLN A 38 19.06 -11.88 -8.11
C GLN A 38 18.27 -11.72 -9.41
N LYS A 39 17.14 -12.41 -9.55
CA LYS A 39 16.30 -12.35 -10.76
C LYS A 39 15.38 -11.13 -10.72
N MET A 40 15.30 -10.42 -11.85
CA MET A 40 14.35 -9.31 -12.02
C MET A 40 12.90 -9.72 -11.77
N LYS A 41 12.54 -10.99 -12.03
CA LYS A 41 11.20 -11.53 -11.72
C LYS A 41 10.86 -11.42 -10.23
N SER A 42 11.82 -11.71 -9.33
CA SER A 42 11.60 -11.61 -7.88
C SER A 42 11.48 -10.15 -7.43
N LEU A 43 12.22 -9.24 -8.07
CA LEU A 43 12.12 -7.80 -7.83
C LEU A 43 10.74 -7.25 -8.22
N ILE A 44 10.29 -7.56 -9.44
CA ILE A 44 8.97 -7.14 -9.95
C ILE A 44 7.86 -7.73 -9.07
N LEU A 45 7.97 -9.01 -8.71
CA LEU A 45 6.97 -9.65 -7.85
C LEU A 45 6.89 -8.98 -6.48
N SER A 46 8.03 -8.63 -5.88
CA SER A 46 8.07 -7.90 -4.60
C SER A 46 7.44 -6.50 -4.73
N ALA A 47 7.76 -5.78 -5.81
CA ALA A 47 7.18 -4.46 -6.09
C ALA A 47 5.66 -4.51 -6.29
N VAL A 48 5.15 -5.53 -7.00
CA VAL A 48 3.71 -5.74 -7.19
C VAL A 48 3.02 -6.08 -5.87
N CYS A 49 3.63 -6.95 -5.04
CA CYS A 49 3.08 -7.27 -3.72
C CYS A 49 3.05 -6.02 -2.82
N PHE A 50 4.10 -5.20 -2.85
CA PHE A 50 4.15 -3.94 -2.10
C PHE A 50 3.06 -2.96 -2.56
N LEU A 51 2.84 -2.83 -3.88
CA LEU A 51 1.77 -2.01 -4.43
C LEU A 51 0.39 -2.50 -3.95
N SER A 52 0.15 -3.81 -4.01
CA SER A 52 -1.12 -4.42 -3.55
C SER A 52 -1.35 -4.23 -2.05
N ALA A 53 -0.28 -4.24 -1.24
CA ALA A 53 -0.35 -3.92 0.18
C ALA A 53 -0.79 -2.46 0.39
N LEU A 54 -0.16 -1.50 -0.31
CA LEU A 54 -0.50 -0.07 -0.24
C LEU A 54 -1.93 0.22 -0.73
N LEU A 55 -2.39 -0.47 -1.77
CA LEU A 55 -3.76 -0.35 -2.27
C LEU A 55 -4.80 -0.92 -1.30
N SER A 56 -4.43 -1.90 -0.47
CA SER A 56 -5.32 -2.47 0.53
C SER A 56 -5.46 -1.56 1.75
N LYS A 57 -4.33 -1.11 2.33
CA LYS A 57 -4.27 -0.19 3.47
C LYS A 57 -2.97 0.61 3.47
N GLU A 58 -3.01 1.81 4.05
CA GLU A 58 -1.86 2.70 4.18
C GLU A 58 -0.72 2.10 5.03
N TYR A 59 -1.07 1.21 5.98
CA TYR A 59 -0.09 0.52 6.83
C TYR A 59 0.90 -0.32 6.01
N GLY A 60 0.57 -0.69 4.76
CA GLY A 60 1.53 -1.30 3.83
C GLY A 60 2.83 -0.51 3.67
N ALA A 61 2.80 0.82 3.85
CA ALA A 61 3.98 1.68 3.79
C ALA A 61 5.06 1.32 4.84
N THR A 62 4.69 0.63 5.92
CA THR A 62 5.63 0.13 6.92
C THR A 62 6.70 -0.80 6.35
N LEU A 63 6.42 -1.46 5.22
CA LEU A 63 7.40 -2.29 4.51
C LEU A 63 8.66 -1.54 4.10
N ILE A 64 8.59 -0.22 3.88
CA ILE A 64 9.78 0.60 3.57
C ILE A 64 10.81 0.51 4.70
N PHE A 65 10.36 0.44 5.95
CA PHE A 65 11.23 0.28 7.13
C PHE A 65 11.45 -1.18 7.49
N LEU A 66 10.46 -2.05 7.27
CA LEU A 66 10.51 -3.43 7.71
C LEU A 66 11.39 -4.31 6.81
N VAL A 67 11.39 -4.07 5.50
CA VAL A 67 12.24 -4.79 4.53
C VAL A 67 13.74 -4.57 4.75
N PRO A 68 14.29 -3.34 4.90
CA PRO A 68 15.72 -3.18 5.19
C PRO A 68 16.09 -3.79 6.53
N LEU A 69 15.21 -3.68 7.54
CA LEU A 69 15.44 -4.25 8.86
C LEU A 69 15.50 -5.77 8.81
N SER A 70 14.56 -6.42 8.10
CA SER A 70 14.57 -7.86 7.96
C SER A 70 15.81 -8.33 7.19
N LEU A 71 16.16 -7.66 6.09
CA LEU A 71 17.35 -8.00 5.31
C LEU A 71 18.64 -7.78 6.10
N PHE A 72 18.71 -6.75 6.92
CA PHE A 72 19.86 -6.49 7.79
C PHE A 72 20.03 -7.57 8.86
N ILE A 73 18.93 -8.09 9.42
CA ILE A 73 18.97 -9.15 10.44
C ILE A 73 19.29 -10.51 9.80
N PHE A 74 18.59 -10.88 8.73
CA PHE A 74 18.65 -12.24 8.17
C PHE A 74 19.74 -12.42 7.10
N GLN A 75 20.11 -11.37 6.37
CA GLN A 75 21.01 -11.46 5.21
C GLN A 75 22.38 -10.81 5.46
N GLN A 76 22.91 -10.84 6.69
CA GLN A 76 24.17 -10.19 7.06
C GLN A 76 25.37 -10.59 6.19
N ARG A 77 25.46 -11.85 5.76
CA ARG A 77 26.60 -12.35 4.97
C ARG A 77 26.54 -12.03 3.48
N GLU A 78 25.34 -11.81 2.93
CA GLU A 78 25.16 -11.49 1.50
C GLU A 78 24.66 -10.06 1.28
N PHE A 79 24.84 -9.20 2.29
CA PHE A 79 24.34 -7.84 2.28
C PHE A 79 25.11 -6.99 1.29
N GLN A 80 24.53 -6.77 0.11
CA GLN A 80 25.06 -5.88 -0.90
C GLN A 80 24.22 -4.61 -0.99
N ILE A 81 24.85 -3.46 -0.72
CA ILE A 81 24.20 -2.14 -0.75
C ILE A 81 23.61 -1.84 -2.14
N SER A 82 24.28 -2.28 -3.21
CA SER A 82 23.78 -2.12 -4.59
C SER A 82 22.43 -2.82 -4.82
N LYS A 83 22.25 -4.03 -4.27
CA LYS A 83 20.97 -4.76 -4.36
C LYS A 83 19.89 -4.07 -3.55
N LEU A 84 20.23 -3.59 -2.35
CA LEU A 84 19.34 -2.85 -1.48
C LEU A 84 18.85 -1.57 -2.17
N MET A 85 19.77 -0.79 -2.75
CA MET A 85 19.43 0.43 -3.50
C MET A 85 18.51 0.15 -4.68
N ARG A 86 18.69 -0.98 -5.39
CA ARG A 86 17.78 -1.36 -6.48
C ARG A 86 16.38 -1.74 -5.97
N LEU A 87 16.29 -2.49 -4.86
CA LEU A 87 15.02 -2.84 -4.22
C LEU A 87 14.29 -1.58 -3.72
N PHE A 88 15.02 -0.70 -3.03
CA PHE A 88 14.51 0.58 -2.54
C PHE A 88 14.07 1.49 -3.68
N GLY A 89 14.83 1.55 -4.78
CA GLY A 89 14.44 2.29 -5.97
C GLY A 89 13.11 1.78 -6.55
N ALA A 90 12.91 0.46 -6.60
CA ALA A 90 11.65 -0.12 -7.03
C ALA A 90 10.50 0.21 -6.08
N TYR A 91 10.72 0.13 -4.77
CA TYR A 91 9.71 0.46 -3.76
C TYR A 91 9.35 1.94 -3.77
N PHE A 92 10.34 2.82 -3.93
CA PHE A 92 10.12 4.25 -4.06
C PHE A 92 9.31 4.57 -5.32
N ALA A 93 9.64 3.95 -6.46
CA ALA A 93 8.87 4.10 -7.69
C ALA A 93 7.41 3.66 -7.50
N VAL A 94 7.18 2.52 -6.83
CA VAL A 94 5.84 2.03 -6.48
C VAL A 94 5.10 3.00 -5.56
N PHE A 95 5.78 3.56 -4.56
CA PHE A 95 5.18 4.51 -3.63
C PHE A 95 4.77 5.81 -4.33
N VAL A 96 5.62 6.36 -5.19
CA VAL A 96 5.30 7.54 -6.01
C VAL A 96 4.12 7.22 -6.93
N PHE A 97 4.13 6.06 -7.59
CA PHE A 97 3.04 5.62 -8.44
C PHE A 97 1.71 5.51 -7.68
N TYR A 98 1.71 4.88 -6.50
CA TYR A 98 0.55 4.81 -5.62
C TYR A 98 0.07 6.21 -5.20
N PHE A 99 0.98 7.11 -4.84
CA PHE A 99 0.65 8.46 -4.42
C PHE A 99 -0.01 9.27 -5.55
N LEU A 100 0.46 9.11 -6.79
CA LEU A 100 -0.17 9.71 -7.97
C LEU A 100 -1.56 9.14 -8.19
N LEU A 101 -1.74 7.81 -8.12
CA LEU A 101 -3.06 7.18 -8.24
C LEU A 101 -4.03 7.71 -7.18
N ARG A 102 -3.56 7.81 -5.93
CA ARG A 102 -4.35 8.33 -4.82
C ARG A 102 -4.73 9.79 -5.03
N LYS A 103 -3.79 10.64 -5.46
CA LYS A 103 -4.09 12.04 -5.78
C LYS A 103 -5.14 12.16 -6.86
N ASN A 104 -5.01 11.43 -7.97
CA ASN A 104 -6.01 11.46 -9.05
C ASN A 104 -7.37 10.96 -8.57
N ALA A 105 -7.43 9.90 -7.76
CA ALA A 105 -8.69 9.39 -7.21
C ALA A 105 -9.35 10.41 -6.26
N VAL A 106 -8.56 11.07 -5.41
CA VAL A 106 -9.05 12.08 -4.47
C VAL A 106 -9.43 13.38 -5.19
N ASP A 107 -8.70 13.81 -6.20
CA ASP A 107 -8.98 15.04 -6.98
C ASP A 107 -10.22 14.87 -7.88
N VAL A 108 -10.45 13.66 -8.40
CA VAL A 108 -11.70 13.30 -9.09
C VAL A 108 -12.89 13.32 -8.13
N MET A 109 -12.71 12.93 -6.87
CA MET A 109 -13.74 13.06 -5.83
C MET A 109 -13.82 14.48 -5.21
N GLY A 110 -12.75 15.25 -5.33
CA GLY A 110 -12.52 16.58 -4.76
C GLY A 110 -12.75 17.73 -5.73
N LYS A 111 -13.46 17.49 -6.85
CA LYS A 111 -14.19 18.55 -7.55
C LYS A 111 -15.38 19.03 -6.71
N SER A 112 -15.08 19.44 -5.48
CA SER A 112 -15.91 20.15 -4.52
C SER A 112 -15.91 21.66 -4.76
N ASP A 113 -15.44 22.13 -5.92
CA ASP A 113 -15.60 23.52 -6.36
C ASP A 113 -17.11 23.88 -6.58
N LEU A 114 -17.97 22.87 -6.60
CA LEU A 114 -19.43 23.00 -6.52
C LEU A 114 -19.98 22.86 -5.08
N GLN A 115 -19.28 22.17 -4.18
CA GLN A 115 -19.72 21.89 -2.81
C GLN A 115 -19.36 23.03 -1.85
N ASP A 116 -18.29 23.78 -2.12
CA ASP A 116 -17.91 24.98 -1.37
C ASP A 116 -18.83 26.19 -1.66
N LYS A 117 -19.69 26.08 -2.68
CA LYS A 117 -20.74 27.06 -3.01
C LYS A 117 -22.09 26.76 -2.36
N GLU A 118 -22.25 25.62 -1.70
CA GLU A 118 -23.46 25.32 -0.94
C GLU A 118 -23.39 25.95 0.45
N LEU A 119 -24.40 26.74 0.80
CA LEU A 119 -24.55 27.38 2.12
C LEU A 119 -24.55 26.37 3.28
N LEU A 120 -24.88 25.11 3.00
CA LEU A 120 -24.88 24.03 3.99
C LEU A 120 -23.46 23.64 4.42
N ASN A 121 -22.48 23.77 3.51
CA ASN A 121 -21.09 23.38 3.73
C ASN A 121 -20.20 24.57 4.11
N ASN A 122 -20.60 25.80 3.73
CA ASN A 122 -19.93 27.02 4.12
C ASN A 122 -20.96 28.10 4.57
N PRO A 123 -21.40 28.07 5.85
CA PRO A 123 -22.47 28.94 6.34
C PRO A 123 -22.11 30.44 6.36
N PHE A 124 -20.86 30.81 6.10
CA PHE A 124 -20.38 32.20 6.06
C PHE A 124 -20.22 32.74 4.63
N LEU A 125 -20.66 32.00 3.59
CA LEU A 125 -20.49 32.40 2.19
C LEU A 125 -21.18 33.73 1.80
N LEU A 126 -22.16 34.18 2.59
CA LEU A 126 -22.93 35.42 2.40
C LEU A 126 -22.81 36.39 3.59
N ALA A 127 -21.87 36.16 4.51
CA ALA A 127 -21.63 37.07 5.63
C ALA A 127 -20.64 38.17 5.20
N ASP A 128 -21.17 39.26 4.65
CA ASP A 128 -20.55 40.60 4.67
C ASP A 128 -20.87 41.30 6.01
#